data_AF-A0A026VW28-F1
#
_entry.id   AF-A0A026VW28-F1
#
_cell.length_a   1.000
_cell.length_b   1.000
_cell.length_c   1.000
_cell.angle_alpha   90.00
_cell.angle_beta   90.00
_cell.angle_gamma   90.00
#
_symmetry.space_group_name_H-M   'P 1'
#
loop_
_entity.id
_entity.type
_entity.pdbx_description
1 polymer ?
#
loop_
_entity_poly.entity_id
_entity_poly.type
_entity_poly.pdbx_seq_one_letter_code
_entity_poly.pdbx_strand_id
1 'polypeptide(L)'
;IVIPATGSLLFGGMKYICGLFKIASYRIDQTMETPMFQSAGFSKDYVIYKKIVHAVDIHRKATELSDKIRSDFVGTCCLIMLVSVTSLSLNLYGVHQAMMLGSAMKEYLVHVKCISVSVMYMFIGNYIGQEITDYHNHIFSSIYNMKWYGTALYIQRIILFMVQRGTENFYIVFAGMFVLSMENAAMLFSTSISYFTVLHSIQ
;
A
#
# COMPACT_ATOMS: atom_id res chain seq x y z
N ILE A 1 -21.50 -11.44 -0.63
CA ILE A 1 -21.79 -9.98 -0.62
C ILE A 1 -20.95 -9.24 0.44
N VAL A 2 -20.86 -9.75 1.68
CA VAL A 2 -20.12 -9.08 2.76
C VAL A 2 -18.61 -8.90 2.46
N ILE A 3 -17.91 -9.97 2.07
CA ILE A 3 -16.46 -9.94 1.78
C ILE A 3 -16.08 -8.90 0.70
N PRO A 4 -16.70 -8.89 -0.50
CA PRO A 4 -16.36 -7.89 -1.51
C PRO A 4 -16.73 -6.47 -1.07
N ALA A 5 -17.83 -6.27 -0.32
CA ALA A 5 -18.20 -4.95 0.19
C ALA A 5 -17.17 -4.41 1.20
N THR A 6 -16.71 -5.23 2.14
CA THR A 6 -15.65 -4.85 3.09
C THR A 6 -14.33 -4.58 2.36
N GLY A 7 -13.99 -5.39 1.36
CA GLY A 7 -12.81 -5.17 0.53
C GLY A 7 -12.86 -3.85 -0.26
N SER A 8 -14.01 -3.51 -0.85
CA SER A 8 -14.22 -2.24 -1.54
C SER A 8 -14.13 -1.03 -0.62
N LEU A 9 -14.64 -1.13 0.62
CA LEU A 9 -14.53 -0.07 1.62
C LEU A 9 -13.06 0.20 2.00
N LEU A 10 -12.30 -0.87 2.26
CA LEU A 10 -10.86 -0.77 2.53
C LEU A 10 -10.11 -0.14 1.35
N PHE A 11 -10.42 -0.59 0.13
CA PHE A 11 -9.83 -0.05 -1.09
C PHE A 11 -10.09 1.45 -1.24
N GLY A 12 -11.34 1.89 -1.04
CA GLY A 12 -11.73 3.30 -1.07
C GLY A 12 -10.99 4.13 -0.01
N GLY A 13 -10.90 3.61 1.22
CA GLY A 13 -10.16 4.25 2.31
C GLY A 13 -8.68 4.44 2.00
N MET A 14 -8.02 3.40 1.47
CA MET A 14 -6.61 3.47 1.07
C MET A 14 -6.37 4.47 -0.07
N LYS A 15 -7.22 4.46 -1.10
CA LYS A 15 -7.15 5.43 -2.20
C LYS A 15 -7.38 6.87 -1.71
N TYR A 16 -8.27 7.05 -0.74
CA TYR A 16 -8.50 8.36 -0.10
C TYR A 16 -7.25 8.86 0.63
N ILE A 17 -6.54 7.98 1.37
CA ILE A 17 -5.26 8.31 2.01
C ILE A 17 -4.20 8.69 0.97
N CYS A 18 -4.05 7.92 -0.12
CA CYS A 18 -3.15 8.27 -1.23
C CYS A 18 -3.50 9.64 -1.84
N GLY A 19 -4.79 9.94 -1.99
CA GLY A 19 -5.27 11.23 -2.48
C GLY A 19 -4.91 12.39 -1.55
N LEU A 20 -5.10 12.22 -0.24
CA LEU A 20 -4.69 13.21 0.77
C LEU A 20 -3.19 13.49 0.70
N PHE A 21 -2.38 12.44 0.60
CA PHE A 21 -0.93 12.52 0.44
C PHE A 21 -0.53 13.27 -0.84
N LYS A 22 -1.16 12.96 -1.98
CA LYS A 22 -0.91 13.64 -3.26
C LYS A 22 -1.29 15.12 -3.21
N ILE A 23 -2.42 15.46 -2.59
CA ILE A 23 -2.87 16.85 -2.42
C ILE A 23 -1.90 17.61 -1.51
N ALA A 24 -1.40 16.97 -0.44
CA ALA A 24 -0.41 17.58 0.44
C ALA A 24 0.89 17.88 -0.31
N SER A 25 1.45 16.90 -1.04
CA SER A 25 2.64 17.07 -1.87
C SER A 25 2.48 18.21 -2.88
N TYR A 26 1.35 18.22 -3.61
CA TYR A 26 1.07 19.26 -4.61
C TYR A 26 1.02 20.66 -4.02
N ARG A 27 0.37 20.83 -2.84
CA ARG A 27 0.30 22.14 -2.17
C ARG A 27 1.66 22.61 -1.66
N ILE A 28 2.51 21.67 -1.24
CA ILE A 28 3.89 21.94 -0.84
C ILE A 28 4.67 22.43 -2.07
N ASP A 29 4.68 21.67 -3.17
CA ASP A 29 5.37 22.03 -4.42
C ASP A 29 4.92 23.40 -4.99
N GLN A 30 3.61 23.63 -5.09
CA GLN A 30 3.05 24.88 -5.61
C GLN A 30 3.44 26.11 -4.77
N THR A 31 3.62 25.93 -3.46
CA THR A 31 4.02 27.00 -2.55
C THR A 31 5.46 27.48 -2.81
N MET A 32 6.30 26.62 -3.36
CA MET A 32 7.69 26.96 -3.67
C MET A 32 7.90 27.45 -5.11
N GLU A 33 7.13 26.96 -6.08
CA GLU A 33 7.28 27.40 -7.47
C GLU A 33 6.68 28.76 -7.75
N THR A 34 5.63 29.16 -7.01
CA THR A 34 5.02 30.46 -7.27
C THR A 34 5.95 31.57 -6.77
N PRO A 35 6.40 32.52 -7.61
CA PRO A 35 7.01 33.76 -7.15
C PRO A 35 5.91 34.65 -6.55
N MET A 36 5.26 34.19 -5.47
CA MET A 36 4.20 34.94 -4.81
C MET A 36 4.85 36.06 -3.99
N PHE A 37 4.91 37.21 -4.67
CA PHE A 37 4.94 38.56 -4.15
C PHE A 37 6.06 38.91 -3.16
N GLN A 38 6.98 39.74 -3.66
CA GLN A 38 7.81 40.65 -2.89
C GLN A 38 6.94 41.47 -1.91
N SER A 39 6.78 40.99 -0.68
CA SER A 39 6.37 41.84 0.44
C SER A 39 6.97 41.28 1.74
N ALA A 40 7.69 42.17 2.43
CA ALA A 40 8.35 42.07 3.74
C ALA A 40 8.44 40.68 4.43
N GLY A 41 9.68 40.27 4.73
CA GLY A 41 10.12 38.93 5.16
C GLY A 41 9.42 38.24 6.32
N PHE A 42 8.60 38.91 7.14
CA PHE A 42 7.84 38.24 8.20
C PHE A 42 6.52 37.62 7.75
N SER A 43 5.81 38.25 6.79
CA SER A 43 4.53 37.72 6.29
C SER A 43 4.74 36.46 5.45
N LYS A 44 5.82 36.45 4.64
CA LYS A 44 6.22 35.30 3.81
C LYS A 44 6.58 34.07 4.65
N ASP A 45 7.42 34.25 5.67
CA ASP A 45 7.84 33.16 6.55
C ASP A 45 6.66 32.60 7.35
N TYR A 46 5.74 33.47 7.79
CA TYR A 46 4.51 33.04 8.46
C TYR A 46 3.59 32.20 7.57
N VAL A 47 3.43 32.58 6.29
CA VAL A 47 2.62 31.81 5.32
C VAL A 47 3.26 30.46 5.02
N ILE A 48 4.59 30.41 4.85
CA ILE A 48 5.33 29.15 4.63
C ILE A 48 5.23 28.25 5.86
N TYR A 49 5.43 28.80 7.06
CA TYR A 49 5.26 28.09 8.31
C TYR A 49 3.86 27.48 8.45
N LYS A 50 2.82 28.28 8.24
CA LYS A 50 1.42 27.82 8.34
C LYS A 50 1.13 26.66 7.38
N LYS A 51 1.70 26.68 6.18
CA LYS A 51 1.54 25.61 5.18
C LYS A 51 2.29 24.34 5.57
N ILE A 52 3.50 24.46 6.11
CA ILE A 52 4.29 23.31 6.59
C ILE A 52 3.62 22.67 7.81
N VAL A 53 3.17 23.47 8.77
CA VAL A 53 2.40 22.96 9.92
C VAL A 53 1.14 22.23 9.46
N HIS A 54 0.45 22.76 8.44
CA HIS A 54 -0.72 22.10 7.87
C HIS A 54 -0.38 20.78 7.16
N ALA A 55 0.72 20.73 6.40
CA ALA A 55 1.22 19.50 5.79
C ALA A 55 1.61 18.45 6.84
N VAL A 56 2.24 18.88 7.94
CA VAL A 56 2.57 18.01 9.08
C VAL A 56 1.31 17.47 9.74
N ASP A 57 0.28 18.29 9.95
CA ASP A 57 -0.99 17.86 10.53
C ASP A 57 -1.74 16.87 9.62
N ILE A 58 -1.76 17.11 8.31
CA ILE A 58 -2.32 16.17 7.34
C ILE A 58 -1.54 14.84 7.35
N HIS A 59 -0.20 14.90 7.34
CA HIS A 59 0.65 13.71 7.40
C HIS A 59 0.39 12.92 8.68
N ARG A 60 0.33 13.60 9.84
CA ARG A 60 0.02 12.98 11.13
C ARG A 60 -1.34 12.28 11.12
N LYS A 61 -2.39 12.95 10.64
CA LYS A 61 -3.73 12.37 10.52
C LYS A 61 -3.75 11.16 9.58
N ALA A 62 -3.03 11.23 8.46
CA ALA A 62 -2.93 10.13 7.51
C ALA A 62 -2.20 8.92 8.10
N THR A 63 -1.12 9.14 8.86
CA THR A 63 -0.41 8.08 9.60
C THR A 63 -1.29 7.46 10.68
N GLU A 64 -1.95 8.26 11.52
CA GLU A 64 -2.85 7.78 12.57
C GLU A 64 -4.01 6.95 11.99
N LEU A 65 -4.58 7.39 10.87
CA LEU A 65 -5.64 6.65 10.18
C LEU A 65 -5.13 5.34 9.56
N SER A 66 -3.92 5.36 8.99
CA SER A 66 -3.27 4.17 8.43
C SER A 66 -2.97 3.13 9.52
N ASP A 67 -2.49 3.57 10.68
CA ASP A 67 -2.25 2.69 11.83
C ASP A 67 -3.52 2.07 12.38
N LYS A 68 -4.62 2.84 12.43
CA LYS A 68 -5.92 2.33 12.85
C LYS A 68 -6.45 1.27 11.89
N ILE A 69 -6.43 1.55 10.58
CA ILE A 69 -6.82 0.58 9.54
C ILE A 69 -5.95 -0.68 9.62
N ARG A 70 -4.64 -0.51 9.79
CA ARG A 70 -3.73 -1.64 9.98
C ARG A 70 -4.14 -2.46 11.20
N SER A 71 -4.26 -1.84 12.37
CA SER A 71 -4.60 -2.55 13.63
C SER A 71 -5.92 -3.32 13.54
N ASP A 72 -6.96 -2.72 12.95
CA ASP A 72 -8.29 -3.32 12.88
C ASP A 72 -8.35 -4.50 11.89
N PHE A 73 -7.54 -4.45 10.82
CA PHE A 73 -7.63 -5.41 9.72
C PHE A 73 -6.48 -6.42 9.65
N VAL A 74 -5.48 -6.33 10.53
CA VAL A 74 -4.33 -7.25 10.52
C VAL A 74 -4.74 -8.72 10.59
N GLY A 75 -5.59 -9.10 11.55
CA GLY A 75 -6.03 -10.49 11.69
C GLY A 75 -6.78 -10.97 10.44
N THR A 76 -7.68 -10.13 9.93
CA THR A 76 -8.50 -10.45 8.74
C THR A 76 -7.64 -10.63 7.49
N CYS A 77 -6.66 -9.75 7.26
CA CYS A 77 -5.73 -9.86 6.13
C CYS A 77 -4.87 -11.13 6.20
N CYS A 78 -4.35 -11.49 7.38
CA CYS A 78 -3.60 -12.74 7.58
C CYS A 78 -4.45 -13.98 7.26
N LEU A 79 -5.70 -14.02 7.74
CA LEU A 79 -6.62 -15.12 7.45
C LEU A 79 -6.91 -15.24 5.95
N ILE A 80 -7.18 -14.11 5.29
CA ILE A 80 -7.46 -14.11 3.86
C ILE A 80 -6.24 -14.57 3.05
N MET A 81 -5.03 -14.18 3.44
CA MET A 81 -3.80 -14.65 2.79
C MET A 81 -3.65 -16.18 2.88
N LEU A 82 -3.85 -16.76 4.07
CA LEU A 82 -3.78 -18.21 4.29
C LEU A 82 -4.85 -18.96 3.48
N VAL A 83 -6.09 -18.48 3.50
CA VAL A 83 -7.19 -19.05 2.71
C VAL A 83 -6.89 -18.94 1.21
N SER A 84 -6.29 -17.83 0.76
CA SER A 84 -5.96 -17.64 -0.64
C SER A 84 -4.88 -18.60 -1.11
N VAL A 85 -3.82 -18.83 -0.31
CA VAL A 85 -2.72 -19.76 -0.63
C VAL A 85 -3.21 -21.21 -0.67
N THR A 86 -4.01 -21.61 0.31
CA THR A 86 -4.59 -22.96 0.37
C THR A 86 -5.61 -23.19 -0.75
N SER A 87 -6.47 -22.21 -1.03
CA SER A 87 -7.40 -22.26 -2.17
C SER A 87 -6.64 -22.39 -3.50
N LEU A 88 -5.58 -21.60 -3.70
CA LEU A 88 -4.82 -21.63 -4.94
C LEU A 88 -4.12 -22.98 -5.17
N SER A 89 -3.46 -23.52 -4.13
CA SER A 89 -2.81 -24.84 -4.19
C SER A 89 -3.80 -25.98 -4.45
N LEU A 90 -4.96 -25.99 -3.78
CA LEU A 90 -6.01 -27.00 -4.02
C LEU A 90 -6.61 -26.92 -5.42
N ASN A 91 -6.85 -25.71 -5.95
CA ASN A 91 -7.38 -25.57 -7.30
C ASN A 91 -6.35 -25.94 -8.37
N LEU A 92 -5.06 -25.68 -8.16
CA LEU A 92 -4.00 -26.18 -9.03
C LEU A 92 -3.96 -27.71 -9.07
N TYR A 93 -4.09 -28.34 -7.90
CA TYR A 93 -4.21 -29.80 -7.81
C TYR A 93 -5.47 -30.32 -8.54
N GLY A 94 -6.62 -29.66 -8.36
CA GLY A 94 -7.86 -30.01 -9.06
C GLY A 94 -7.74 -29.92 -10.59
N VAL A 95 -7.07 -28.90 -11.12
CA VAL A 95 -6.76 -28.80 -12.57
C VAL A 95 -5.90 -29.98 -13.04
N HIS A 96 -4.86 -30.32 -12.27
CA HIS A 96 -3.97 -31.43 -12.61
C HIS A 96 -4.73 -32.78 -12.63
N GLN A 97 -5.53 -33.05 -11.59
CA GLN A 97 -6.34 -34.26 -11.51
C GLN A 97 -7.38 -34.34 -12.65
N ALA A 98 -8.05 -33.22 -12.95
CA ALA A 98 -9.01 -33.10 -14.04
C ALA A 98 -8.38 -33.44 -15.42
N MET A 99 -7.14 -33.00 -15.64
CA MET A 99 -6.37 -33.30 -16.85
C MET A 99 -5.99 -34.78 -16.95
N MET A 100 -5.58 -35.40 -15.84
CA MET A 100 -5.17 -36.81 -15.78
C MET A 100 -6.36 -37.78 -15.96
N LEU A 101 -7.51 -37.50 -15.35
CA LEU A 101 -8.69 -38.37 -15.43
C LEU A 101 -9.55 -38.13 -16.67
N GLY A 102 -9.25 -37.12 -17.50
CA GLY A 102 -10.11 -36.74 -18.62
C GLY A 102 -11.49 -36.30 -18.15
N SER A 103 -11.56 -35.56 -17.04
CA SER A 103 -12.83 -35.12 -16.43
C SER A 103 -13.64 -34.21 -17.36
N ALA A 104 -14.93 -34.04 -17.07
CA ALA A 104 -15.79 -33.18 -17.85
C ALA A 104 -15.21 -31.75 -17.96
N MET A 105 -15.24 -31.17 -19.17
CA MET A 105 -14.78 -29.79 -19.44
C MET A 105 -15.31 -28.73 -18.45
N LYS A 106 -16.49 -28.99 -17.86
CA LYS A 106 -17.10 -28.14 -16.85
C LYS A 106 -16.29 -28.07 -15.54
N GLU A 107 -15.77 -29.20 -15.05
CA GLU A 107 -15.00 -29.25 -13.79
C GLU A 107 -13.66 -28.55 -13.93
N TYR A 108 -12.96 -28.80 -15.03
CA TYR A 108 -11.74 -28.09 -15.41
C TYR A 108 -11.96 -26.56 -15.45
N LEU A 109 -13.04 -26.11 -16.11
CA LEU A 109 -13.36 -24.68 -16.20
C LEU A 109 -13.65 -24.03 -14.85
N VAL A 110 -14.22 -24.77 -13.89
CA VAL A 110 -14.46 -24.25 -12.54
C VAL A 110 -13.13 -23.99 -11.82
N HIS A 111 -12.20 -24.94 -11.84
CA HIS A 111 -10.90 -24.75 -11.18
C HIS A 111 -10.08 -23.63 -11.81
N VAL A 112 -10.06 -23.52 -13.15
CA VAL A 112 -9.39 -22.41 -13.84
C VAL A 112 -9.96 -21.05 -13.44
N LYS A 113 -11.29 -20.94 -13.31
CA LYS A 113 -11.95 -19.72 -12.83
C LYS A 113 -11.61 -19.42 -11.37
N CYS A 114 -11.56 -20.42 -10.50
CA CYS A 114 -11.18 -20.23 -9.10
C CYS A 114 -9.73 -19.77 -8.96
N ILE A 115 -8.81 -20.31 -9.78
CA ILE A 115 -7.41 -19.86 -9.83
C ILE A 115 -7.34 -18.39 -10.24
N SER A 116 -8.00 -18.02 -11.35
CA SER A 116 -7.92 -16.63 -11.85
C SER A 116 -8.46 -15.62 -10.86
N VAL A 117 -9.57 -15.94 -10.16
CA VAL A 117 -10.12 -15.09 -9.10
C VAL A 117 -9.17 -14.96 -7.92
N SER A 118 -8.58 -16.08 -7.46
CA SER A 118 -7.66 -16.09 -6.32
C SER A 118 -6.39 -15.29 -6.61
N VAL A 119 -5.83 -15.44 -7.83
CA VAL A 119 -4.66 -14.69 -8.32
C VAL A 119 -4.97 -13.19 -8.35
N MET A 120 -6.09 -12.79 -8.93
CA MET A 120 -6.49 -11.39 -9.01
C MET A 120 -6.68 -10.76 -7.63
N TYR A 121 -7.27 -11.50 -6.69
CA TYR A 121 -7.47 -11.02 -5.33
C TYR A 121 -6.15 -10.76 -4.60
N MET A 122 -5.20 -11.72 -4.66
CA MET A 122 -3.87 -11.55 -4.08
C MET A 122 -3.11 -10.36 -4.72
N PHE A 123 -3.21 -10.22 -6.04
CA PHE A 123 -2.53 -9.16 -6.78
C PHE A 123 -3.05 -7.78 -6.40
N ILE A 124 -4.38 -7.59 -6.39
CA ILE A 124 -5.00 -6.30 -6.05
C ILE A 124 -4.61 -5.88 -4.64
N GLY A 125 -4.72 -6.79 -3.65
CA GLY A 125 -4.38 -6.49 -2.25
C GLY A 125 -2.93 -6.03 -2.08
N ASN A 126 -1.98 -6.76 -2.66
CA ASN A 126 -0.55 -6.42 -2.58
C ASN A 126 -0.20 -5.16 -3.38
N TYR A 127 -0.82 -4.94 -4.54
CA TYR A 127 -0.64 -3.73 -5.35
C TYR A 127 -1.04 -2.46 -4.59
N ILE A 128 -2.18 -2.49 -3.88
CA ILE A 128 -2.66 -1.36 -3.08
C ILE A 128 -1.66 -1.02 -1.96
N GLY A 129 -1.16 -2.02 -1.24
CA GLY A 129 -0.20 -1.77 -0.17
C GLY A 129 1.10 -1.17 -0.70
N GLN A 130 1.58 -1.64 -1.86
CA GLN A 130 2.74 -1.05 -2.52
C GLN A 130 2.48 0.39 -2.96
N GLU A 131 1.33 0.69 -3.54
CA GLU A 131 0.97 2.04 -3.96
C GLU A 131 1.00 3.04 -2.79
N ILE A 132 0.55 2.64 -1.60
CA ILE A 132 0.58 3.50 -0.42
C ILE A 132 2.01 3.75 0.05
N THR A 133 2.84 2.70 0.10
CA THR A 133 4.25 2.83 0.45
C THR A 133 4.98 3.72 -0.55
N ASP A 134 4.71 3.59 -1.85
CA ASP A 134 5.29 4.43 -2.89
C ASP A 134 4.85 5.90 -2.77
N TYR A 135 3.57 6.17 -2.53
CA TYR A 135 3.09 7.54 -2.31
C TYR A 135 3.68 8.17 -1.05
N HIS A 136 3.83 7.39 0.02
CA HIS A 136 4.48 7.84 1.24
C HIS A 136 5.93 8.24 0.94
N ASN A 137 6.71 7.36 0.32
CA ASN A 137 8.11 7.61 -0.04
C ASN A 137 8.26 8.81 -1.01
N HIS A 138 7.33 8.96 -1.95
CA HIS A 138 7.33 10.08 -2.89
C HIS A 138 7.20 11.44 -2.19
N ILE A 139 6.38 11.54 -1.14
CA ILE A 139 6.26 12.79 -0.37
C ILE A 139 7.60 13.16 0.27
N PHE A 140 8.31 12.20 0.86
CA PHE A 140 9.60 12.48 1.47
C PHE A 140 10.67 12.83 0.43
N SER A 141 10.64 12.17 -0.74
CA SER A 141 11.51 12.52 -1.86
C SER A 141 11.24 13.94 -2.40
N SER A 142 9.97 14.34 -2.52
CA SER A 142 9.57 15.71 -2.90
C SER A 142 10.03 16.73 -1.86
N ILE A 143 9.81 16.47 -0.56
CA ILE A 143 10.26 17.35 0.53
C ILE A 143 11.80 17.44 0.57
N TYR A 144 12.52 16.34 0.29
CA TYR A 144 13.98 16.32 0.26
C TYR A 144 14.56 17.13 -0.90
N ASN A 145 13.99 17.00 -2.10
CA ASN A 145 14.42 17.72 -3.30
C ASN A 145 14.04 19.20 -3.30
N MET A 146 13.22 19.66 -2.34
CA MET A 146 12.93 21.07 -2.17
C MET A 146 14.14 21.90 -1.76
N LYS A 147 14.14 23.19 -2.12
CA LYS A 147 15.14 24.19 -1.68
C LYS A 147 14.90 24.67 -0.24
N TRP A 148 14.72 23.74 0.70
CA TRP A 148 14.43 24.05 2.12
C TRP A 148 15.55 24.88 2.79
N TYR A 149 16.78 24.78 2.30
CA TYR A 149 17.93 25.56 2.76
C TYR A 149 17.78 27.09 2.61
N GLY A 150 16.82 27.58 1.79
CA GLY A 150 16.51 28.99 1.64
C GLY A 150 15.44 29.54 2.60
N THR A 151 14.89 28.69 3.48
CA THR A 151 13.84 29.07 4.46
C THR A 151 14.42 29.38 5.84
N ALA A 152 13.64 30.01 6.71
CA ALA A 152 14.05 30.31 8.08
C ALA A 152 14.48 29.06 8.88
N LEU A 153 15.47 29.21 9.77
CA LEU A 153 16.10 28.10 10.51
C LEU A 153 15.10 27.22 11.31
N TYR A 154 14.04 27.80 11.84
CA TYR A 154 13.02 27.05 12.58
C TYR A 154 12.21 26.12 11.66
N ILE A 155 12.00 26.51 10.40
CA ILE A 155 11.30 25.72 9.37
C ILE A 155 12.18 24.56 8.91
N GLN A 156 13.46 24.82 8.68
CA GLN A 156 14.44 23.81 8.29
C GLN A 156 14.51 22.65 9.31
N ARG A 157 14.47 22.96 10.61
CA ARG A 157 14.44 21.94 11.67
C ARG A 157 13.20 21.04 11.57
N ILE A 158 12.02 21.61 11.31
CA ILE A 158 10.77 20.84 11.17
C ILE A 158 10.86 19.90 9.95
N ILE A 159 11.36 20.40 8.83
CA ILE A 159 11.54 19.61 7.60
C ILE A 159 12.53 18.46 7.83
N LEU A 160 13.66 18.73 8.50
CA LEU A 160 14.63 17.70 8.86
C LEU A 160 14.01 16.58 9.70
N PHE A 161 13.20 16.91 10.72
CA PHE A 161 12.48 15.91 11.49
C PHE A 161 11.48 15.10 10.65
N MET A 162 10.81 15.74 9.67
CA MET A 162 9.93 15.01 8.75
C MET A 162 10.72 14.06 7.87
N VAL A 163 11.78 14.52 7.20
CA VAL A 163 12.61 13.69 6.31
C VAL A 163 13.23 12.53 7.10
N GLN A 164 13.77 12.78 8.30
CA GLN A 164 14.33 11.73 9.16
C GLN A 164 13.27 10.69 9.59
N ARG A 165 12.04 11.13 9.82
CA ARG A 165 10.93 10.22 10.14
C ARG A 165 10.44 9.44 8.92
N GLY A 166 10.54 10.00 7.72
CA GLY A 166 10.19 9.34 6.47
C GLY A 166 11.27 8.42 5.90
N THR A 167 12.52 8.50 6.40
CA THR A 167 13.58 7.54 6.08
C THR A 167 13.44 6.22 6.83
N GLU A 168 12.63 6.15 7.89
CA GLU A 168 12.16 4.86 8.37
C GLU A 168 11.16 4.32 7.36
N ASN A 169 11.51 3.21 6.71
CA ASN A 169 10.67 2.63 5.67
C ASN A 169 9.25 2.39 6.21
N PHE A 170 8.28 3.16 5.72
CA PHE A 170 6.87 2.95 6.01
C PHE A 170 6.36 1.78 5.19
N TYR A 171 6.85 0.60 5.52
CA TYR A 171 6.20 -0.63 5.10
C TYR A 171 4.93 -0.76 5.93
N ILE A 172 3.79 -0.91 5.25
CA ILE A 172 2.60 -1.40 5.94
C ILE A 172 2.86 -2.88 6.21
N VAL A 173 3.56 -3.14 7.32
CA VAL A 173 3.83 -4.49 7.79
C VAL A 173 2.58 -4.98 8.50
N PHE A 174 1.92 -5.95 7.89
CA PHE A 174 0.81 -6.67 8.49
C PHE A 174 1.36 -7.78 9.39
N ALA A 175 0.97 -7.76 10.67
CA ALA A 175 1.36 -8.72 11.72
C ALA A 175 2.88 -8.87 11.97
N GLY A 176 3.73 -7.95 11.51
CA GLY A 176 5.19 -8.10 11.63
C GLY A 176 5.80 -9.16 10.69
N MET A 177 4.98 -9.82 9.85
CA MET A 177 5.40 -10.96 9.03
C MET A 177 5.20 -10.73 7.52
N PHE A 178 4.20 -9.93 7.14
CA PHE A 178 3.86 -9.73 5.72
C PHE A 178 3.94 -8.26 5.35
N VAL A 179 4.85 -7.93 4.44
CA VAL A 179 4.87 -6.63 3.77
C VAL A 179 3.91 -6.72 2.59
N LEU A 180 2.92 -5.83 2.49
CA LEU A 180 2.10 -5.73 1.28
C LEU A 180 2.96 -5.13 0.16
N SER A 181 3.56 -5.99 -0.64
CA SER A 181 4.37 -5.64 -1.80
C SER A 181 4.12 -6.62 -2.93
N MET A 182 4.43 -6.22 -4.16
CA MET A 182 4.38 -7.12 -5.31
C MET A 182 5.37 -8.28 -5.17
N GLU A 183 6.47 -8.08 -4.43
CA GLU A 183 7.40 -9.14 -4.03
C GLU A 183 6.70 -10.18 -3.15
N ASN A 184 5.92 -9.75 -2.16
CA ASN A 184 5.12 -10.66 -1.33
C ASN A 184 4.05 -11.40 -2.14
N ALA A 185 3.42 -10.75 -3.13
CA ALA A 185 2.53 -11.46 -4.05
C ALA A 185 3.25 -12.59 -4.78
N ALA A 186 4.45 -12.34 -5.31
CA ALA A 186 5.26 -13.35 -5.98
C ALA A 186 5.66 -14.50 -5.04
N MET A 187 6.03 -14.20 -3.78
CA MET A 187 6.33 -15.22 -2.77
C MET A 187 5.12 -16.11 -2.47
N LEU A 188 3.90 -15.55 -2.37
CA LEU A 188 2.68 -16.32 -2.14
C LEU A 188 2.35 -17.25 -3.31
N PHE A 189 2.55 -16.79 -4.55
CA PHE A 189 2.40 -17.61 -5.75
C PHE A 189 3.38 -18.79 -5.75
N SER A 190 4.66 -18.50 -5.49
CA SER A 190 5.71 -19.53 -5.40
C SER A 190 5.41 -20.56 -4.30
N THR A 191 4.94 -20.10 -3.14
CA THR A 191 4.55 -20.96 -2.02
C THR A 191 3.37 -21.86 -2.40
N SER A 192 2.38 -21.32 -3.10
CA SER A 192 1.20 -22.08 -3.55
C SER A 192 1.57 -23.18 -4.56
N ILE A 193 2.49 -22.89 -5.48
CA ILE A 193 3.04 -23.88 -6.42
C ILE A 193 3.81 -24.96 -5.66
N SER A 194 4.62 -24.56 -4.68
CA SER A 194 5.40 -25.51 -3.86
C SER A 194 4.49 -26.47 -3.10
N TYR A 195 3.40 -25.97 -2.50
CA TYR A 195 2.39 -26.82 -1.85
C TYR A 195 1.67 -27.74 -2.83
N PHE A 196 1.37 -27.26 -4.04
CA PHE A 196 0.87 -28.11 -5.12
C PHE A 196 1.84 -29.25 -5.46
N THR A 197 3.14 -28.97 -5.61
CA THR A 197 4.16 -29.98 -5.91
C THR A 197 4.27 -31.02 -4.80
N VAL A 198 4.19 -30.61 -3.52
CA VAL A 198 4.18 -31.54 -2.39
C VAL A 198 2.95 -32.44 -2.43
N LEU A 199 1.75 -31.89 -2.64
CA LEU A 199 0.52 -32.68 -2.76
C LEU A 199 0.61 -33.69 -3.91
N HIS A 200 1.18 -33.27 -5.05
CA HIS A 200 1.42 -34.16 -6.18
C HIS A 200 2.42 -35.28 -5.85
N SER A 201 3.46 -35.00 -5.07
CA SER A 201 4.49 -36.01 -4.73
C SER A 201 4.03 -37.03 -3.69
N ILE A 202 2.98 -36.75 -2.93
CA ILE A 202 2.40 -37.67 -1.93
C ILE A 202 1.46 -38.69 -2.59
N GLN A 203 1.01 -38.41 -3.82
CA GLN A 203 0.16 -39.29 -4.63
C GLN A 203 1.00 -40.28 -5.43
#